data_AF-A0A7S4ERD6-F1
#
_entry.id   AF-A0A7S4ERD6-F1
#
_cell.length_a   1.000
_cell.length_b   1.000
_cell.length_c   1.000
_cell.angle_alpha   90.00
_cell.angle_beta   90.00
_cell.angle_gamma   90.00
#
_symmetry.space_group_name_H-M   'P 1'
#
loop_
_entity.id
_entity.type
_entity.pdbx_description
1 polymer ?
#
loop_
_entity_poly.entity_id
_entity_poly.type
_entity_poly.pdbx_seq_one_letter_code
_entity_poly.pdbx_strand_id
1 'polypeptide(L)'
;AFDRSCATATQILAVVRKTDTMLVASPITPPALMHDIVPDSDEDDEILQAVLLASLGQGSSESEGQCSSATQAQIDILSQCQPPPRVSTPVSLSSYAIEADLDEAAKQTLQALEDGPDHLKLVRVRGDGHCLFRAIAASLTLTAAWGGSRAFEALQSHLQSLSERCAQRVIASIRDMLGRNATEAANAAEFLNDEEKSDAAVAALRTCATDYMRQHVDRFRLCCDSGNLEEYCARMSEMSSESPTFSPAYGGHSEIVALSEALRIRVEIVDCSGSMEKSAVPTYRLGEHLPSGTPMVYLLRKGLHYHLMLPAQAEGDRIAEPTVANP
;
A
#
# COMPACT_ATOMS: atom_id res chain seq x y z
N ALA A 1 22.47 38.30 21.55
CA ALA A 1 21.31 38.24 22.47
C ALA A 1 20.06 38.21 21.60
N PHE A 2 19.33 37.09 21.68
CA PHE A 2 18.03 36.77 21.07
C PHE A 2 17.73 37.26 19.65
N ASP A 3 17.92 36.34 18.70
CA ASP A 3 17.21 36.33 17.42
C ASP A 3 15.98 35.42 17.59
N ARG A 4 14.77 35.97 17.48
CA ARG A 4 13.50 35.21 17.57
C ARG A 4 12.85 35.20 16.19
N SER A 5 13.11 34.13 15.44
CA SER A 5 12.32 33.76 14.27
C SER A 5 10.96 33.25 14.75
N CYS A 6 9.90 34.01 14.49
CA CYS A 6 8.52 33.64 14.77
C CYS A 6 8.04 32.67 13.66
N ALA A 7 7.86 31.40 13.99
CA ALA A 7 7.25 30.43 13.09
C ALA A 7 5.72 30.65 13.08
N THR A 8 5.17 31.03 11.92
CA THR A 8 3.72 31.04 11.68
C THR A 8 3.21 29.60 11.62
N ALA A 9 2.41 29.21 12.62
CA ALA A 9 1.72 27.92 12.64
C ALA A 9 0.57 27.93 11.63
N THR A 10 0.71 27.17 10.55
CA THR A 10 -0.40 26.87 9.62
C THR A 10 -1.32 25.84 10.26
N GLN A 11 -2.54 26.24 10.62
CA GLN A 11 -3.59 25.30 11.02
C GLN A 11 -4.09 24.53 9.79
N ILE A 12 -3.94 23.20 9.82
CA ILE A 12 -4.52 22.29 8.83
C ILE A 12 -5.80 21.71 9.45
N LEU A 13 -6.97 22.04 8.90
CA LEU A 13 -8.26 21.51 9.33
C LEU A 13 -8.57 20.24 8.49
N ALA A 14 -8.80 19.10 9.14
CA ALA A 14 -9.22 17.86 8.50
C ALA A 14 -10.72 17.63 8.71
N VAL A 15 -11.49 17.52 7.61
CA VAL A 15 -12.91 17.14 7.65
C VAL A 15 -13.00 15.61 7.56
N VAL A 16 -13.46 14.96 8.63
CA VAL A 16 -13.65 13.51 8.67
C VAL A 16 -15.07 13.19 8.17
N ARG A 17 -15.21 12.79 6.90
CA ARG A 17 -16.38 12.04 6.44
C ARG A 17 -16.13 10.56 6.68
N LYS A 18 -17.14 9.83 7.16
CA LYS A 18 -17.10 8.37 7.31
C LYS A 18 -17.28 7.73 5.93
N THR A 19 -16.20 7.71 5.16
CA THR A 19 -16.05 6.98 3.89
C THR A 19 -14.63 6.42 3.87
N ASP A 20 -14.45 5.12 3.61
CA ASP A 20 -13.14 4.43 3.58
C ASP A 20 -12.23 4.84 2.38
N THR A 21 -12.40 6.06 1.87
CA THR A 21 -11.55 6.67 0.86
C THR A 21 -10.62 7.69 1.51
N MET A 22 -9.31 7.48 1.30
CA MET A 22 -8.17 8.15 1.94
C MET A 22 -8.28 9.66 2.17
N LEU A 23 -7.78 10.09 3.34
CA LEU A 23 -7.23 11.41 3.58
C LEU A 23 -5.92 11.57 2.79
N VAL A 24 -5.85 12.55 1.90
CA VAL A 24 -4.60 13.08 1.32
C VAL A 24 -4.54 14.56 1.66
N ALA A 25 -3.69 14.93 2.61
CA ALA A 25 -3.28 16.32 2.78
C ALA A 25 -2.12 16.58 1.81
N SER A 26 -2.37 17.31 0.73
CA SER A 26 -1.34 17.90 -0.13
C SER A 26 -1.51 19.42 -0.13
N PRO A 27 -0.43 20.21 -0.05
CA PRO A 27 -0.51 21.65 -0.26
C PRO A 27 -0.80 21.93 -1.73
N ILE A 28 -2.03 22.35 -2.04
CA ILE A 28 -2.41 22.78 -3.39
C ILE A 28 -1.79 24.15 -3.66
N THR A 29 -0.90 24.22 -4.65
CA THR A 29 -0.56 25.49 -5.30
C THR A 29 -1.59 25.70 -6.42
N PRO A 30 -2.32 26.81 -6.49
CA PRO A 30 -3.42 26.95 -7.44
C PRO A 30 -2.89 27.14 -8.87
N PRO A 31 -3.36 26.38 -9.87
CA PRO A 31 -3.19 26.74 -11.27
C PRO A 31 -4.19 27.84 -11.66
N ALA A 32 -3.80 28.64 -12.66
CA ALA A 32 -4.59 29.75 -13.19
C ALA A 32 -5.93 29.26 -13.79
N LEU A 33 -6.99 30.01 -13.46
CA LEU A 33 -8.39 29.84 -13.85
C LEU A 33 -8.61 29.80 -15.38
N MET A 34 -9.44 28.85 -15.84
CA MET A 34 -10.46 29.09 -16.89
C MET A 34 -11.72 28.23 -16.65
N HIS A 35 -12.80 28.95 -16.37
CA HIS A 35 -14.26 28.74 -16.46
C HIS A 35 -14.96 27.36 -16.56
N ASP A 36 -15.95 27.25 -15.65
CA ASP A 36 -17.36 26.86 -15.75
C ASP A 36 -17.79 25.46 -16.25
N ILE A 37 -18.43 24.71 -15.34
CA ILE A 37 -19.85 24.28 -15.36
C ILE A 37 -20.14 23.59 -13.99
N VAL A 38 -21.15 24.05 -13.25
CA VAL A 38 -21.62 23.48 -11.97
C VAL A 38 -23.05 22.96 -12.14
N PRO A 39 -23.39 21.74 -11.65
CA PRO A 39 -24.76 21.39 -11.30
C PRO A 39 -24.99 21.43 -9.78
N ASP A 40 -26.15 22.01 -9.44
CA ASP A 40 -26.86 22.12 -8.16
C ASP A 40 -26.71 20.94 -7.17
N SER A 41 -26.17 21.24 -5.98
CA SER A 41 -26.63 20.67 -4.70
C SER A 41 -26.22 21.59 -3.54
N ASP A 42 -26.85 22.76 -3.46
CA ASP A 42 -26.41 23.91 -2.64
C ASP A 42 -26.49 23.70 -1.10
N GLU A 43 -27.23 22.72 -0.59
CA GLU A 43 -27.46 22.61 0.87
C GLU A 43 -26.26 22.03 1.66
N ASP A 44 -25.54 21.05 1.10
CA ASP A 44 -24.37 20.45 1.77
C ASP A 44 -23.12 21.34 1.68
N ASP A 45 -23.02 22.12 0.60
CA ASP A 45 -21.92 23.06 0.38
C ASP A 45 -22.07 24.33 1.23
N GLU A 46 -23.29 24.81 1.47
CA GLU A 46 -23.53 25.92 2.41
C GLU A 46 -23.12 25.56 3.84
N ILE A 47 -23.39 24.32 4.29
CA ILE A 47 -22.98 23.86 5.63
C ILE A 47 -21.45 23.77 5.70
N LEU A 48 -20.81 23.21 4.67
CA LEU A 48 -19.35 23.11 4.62
C LEU A 48 -18.69 24.49 4.60
N GLN A 49 -19.24 25.41 3.81
CA GLN A 49 -18.76 26.78 3.67
C GLN A 49 -18.97 27.59 4.96
N ALA A 50 -20.10 27.40 5.65
CA ALA A 50 -20.36 28.02 6.95
C ALA A 50 -19.40 27.52 8.04
N VAL A 51 -19.08 26.22 8.06
CA VAL A 51 -18.07 25.64 8.99
C VAL A 51 -16.67 26.19 8.67
N LEU A 52 -16.29 26.26 7.39
CA LEU A 52 -15.02 26.85 6.93
C LEU A 52 -14.90 28.32 7.32
N LEU A 53 -15.94 29.12 7.09
CA LEU A 53 -15.96 30.55 7.42
C LEU A 53 -15.97 30.81 8.93
N ALA A 54 -16.65 29.97 9.71
CA ALA A 54 -16.62 30.05 11.17
C ALA A 54 -15.23 29.73 11.76
N SER A 55 -14.49 28.79 11.15
CA SER A 55 -13.10 28.50 11.53
C SER A 55 -12.11 29.58 11.09
N LEU A 56 -12.33 30.22 9.93
CA LEU A 56 -11.47 31.30 9.43
C LEU A 56 -11.74 32.65 10.11
N GLY A 57 -12.95 32.87 10.64
CA GLY A 57 -13.36 34.10 11.33
C GLY A 57 -12.80 34.28 12.75
N GLN A 58 -12.08 33.30 13.30
CA GLN A 58 -11.43 33.40 14.62
C GLN A 58 -10.01 34.02 14.57
N GLY A 59 -9.70 34.78 13.52
CA GLY A 59 -8.47 35.56 13.42
C GLY A 59 -8.56 36.93 14.09
N SER A 60 -7.57 37.22 14.94
CA SER A 60 -7.18 38.54 15.49
C SER A 60 -7.91 39.08 16.72
N SER A 61 -7.99 38.30 17.79
CA SER A 61 -7.81 38.87 19.14
C SER A 61 -6.68 38.12 19.84
N GLU A 62 -5.62 38.86 20.20
CA GLU A 62 -4.41 38.38 20.88
C GLU A 62 -4.69 37.88 22.31
N SER A 63 -5.48 36.83 22.47
CA SER A 63 -5.57 36.08 23.72
C SER A 63 -4.77 34.80 23.59
N GLU A 64 -3.49 34.87 23.96
CA GLU A 64 -2.68 33.69 24.22
C GLU A 64 -3.38 32.81 25.28
N GLY A 65 -3.66 31.55 24.95
CA GLY A 65 -3.80 30.50 25.96
C GLY A 65 -5.09 29.67 26.02
N GLN A 66 -6.08 29.89 25.15
CA GLN A 66 -7.24 28.98 25.07
C GLN A 66 -7.37 28.38 23.68
N CYS A 67 -6.83 27.17 23.52
CA CYS A 67 -7.24 26.26 22.46
C CYS A 67 -8.78 26.18 22.54
N SER A 68 -9.47 26.58 21.46
CA SER A 68 -10.94 26.63 21.49
C SER A 68 -11.47 25.24 21.88
N SER A 69 -12.57 25.19 22.63
CA SER A 69 -13.20 23.92 23.02
C SER A 69 -13.49 23.01 21.81
N ALA A 70 -13.72 23.60 20.64
CA ALA A 70 -13.88 22.89 19.37
C ALA A 70 -12.58 22.24 18.88
N THR A 71 -11.44 22.92 18.98
CA THR A 71 -10.13 22.37 18.62
C THR A 71 -9.75 21.21 19.55
N GLN A 72 -10.00 21.35 20.85
CA GLN A 72 -9.77 20.25 21.80
C GLN A 72 -10.69 19.06 21.51
N ALA A 73 -11.98 19.29 21.24
CA ALA A 73 -12.90 18.23 20.88
C ALA A 73 -12.47 17.48 19.59
N GLN A 74 -11.93 18.19 18.59
CA GLN A 74 -11.40 17.56 17.37
C GLN A 74 -10.15 16.71 17.66
N ILE A 75 -9.23 17.20 18.50
CA ILE A 75 -8.05 16.42 18.94
C ILE A 75 -8.48 15.18 19.73
N ASP A 76 -9.48 15.33 20.61
CA ASP A 76 -10.02 14.23 21.40
C ASP A 76 -10.70 13.18 20.50
N ILE A 77 -11.42 13.60 19.44
CA ILE A 77 -12.01 12.70 18.44
C ILE A 77 -10.91 11.99 17.63
N LEU A 78 -9.92 12.72 17.13
CA LEU A 78 -8.83 12.14 16.33
C LEU A 78 -7.95 11.19 17.14
N SER A 79 -7.70 11.49 18.41
CA SER A 79 -6.94 10.60 19.30
C SER A 79 -7.70 9.31 19.65
N GLN A 80 -9.03 9.29 19.48
CA GLN A 80 -9.86 8.09 19.62
C GLN A 80 -9.97 7.27 18.33
N CYS A 81 -9.57 7.81 17.18
CA CYS A 81 -9.58 7.07 15.92
C CYS A 81 -8.50 5.99 15.96
N GLN A 82 -8.93 4.73 16.06
CA GLN A 82 -8.02 3.59 15.90
C GLN A 82 -7.68 3.42 14.42
N PRO A 83 -6.40 3.47 14.03
CA PRO A 83 -6.02 3.25 12.64
C PRO A 83 -6.38 1.81 12.24
N PRO A 84 -6.83 1.57 10.99
CA PRO A 84 -7.15 0.22 10.51
C PRO A 84 -5.91 -0.67 10.59
N PRO A 85 -6.02 -2.01 10.68
CA PRO A 85 -4.85 -2.88 10.72
C PRO A 85 -3.92 -2.64 9.52
N ARG A 86 -2.61 -2.86 9.72
CA ARG A 86 -1.60 -2.72 8.67
C ARG A 86 -1.85 -3.69 7.52
N VAL A 87 -2.28 -4.90 7.87
CA VAL A 87 -2.72 -5.96 6.95
C VAL A 87 -4.00 -6.58 7.54
N SER A 88 -5.12 -6.52 6.82
CA SER A 88 -6.41 -7.02 7.30
C SER A 88 -6.51 -8.55 7.22
N THR A 89 -7.60 -9.10 7.75
CA THR A 89 -8.02 -10.46 7.41
C THR A 89 -8.47 -10.53 5.93
N PRO A 90 -8.42 -11.72 5.29
CA PRO A 90 -9.00 -11.93 3.98
C PRO A 90 -10.49 -11.58 3.93
N VAL A 91 -10.93 -11.01 2.81
CA VAL A 91 -12.32 -10.73 2.49
C VAL A 91 -12.60 -11.11 1.04
N SER A 92 -13.88 -11.26 0.69
CA SER A 92 -14.30 -11.50 -0.69
C SER A 92 -13.92 -10.32 -1.61
N LEU A 93 -13.45 -10.65 -2.81
CA LEU A 93 -13.12 -9.67 -3.84
C LEU A 93 -14.38 -9.00 -4.38
N SER A 94 -15.48 -9.75 -4.53
CA SER A 94 -16.76 -9.19 -4.99
C SER A 94 -17.42 -8.28 -3.97
N SER A 95 -17.38 -8.63 -2.68
CA SER A 95 -17.81 -7.74 -1.59
C SER A 95 -17.03 -6.43 -1.60
N TYR A 96 -15.70 -6.50 -1.79
CA TYR A 96 -14.89 -5.29 -1.94
C TYR A 96 -15.27 -4.49 -3.17
N ALA A 97 -15.50 -5.13 -4.32
CA ALA A 97 -15.84 -4.43 -5.56
C ALA A 97 -17.14 -3.60 -5.42
N ILE A 98 -18.12 -4.10 -4.67
CA ILE A 98 -19.36 -3.40 -4.35
C ILE A 98 -19.11 -2.24 -3.39
N GLU A 99 -18.39 -2.47 -2.28
CA GLU A 99 -18.08 -1.44 -1.28
C GLU A 99 -17.24 -0.30 -1.88
N ALA A 100 -16.30 -0.65 -2.75
CA ALA A 100 -15.40 0.26 -3.43
C ALA A 100 -16.08 1.03 -4.58
N ASP A 101 -17.35 0.74 -4.88
CA ASP A 101 -18.13 1.25 -6.01
C ASP A 101 -17.36 1.17 -7.34
N LEU A 102 -16.81 -0.01 -7.62
CA LEU A 102 -16.09 -0.25 -8.87
C LEU A 102 -17.07 -0.41 -10.04
N ASP A 103 -16.60 -0.15 -11.25
CA ASP A 103 -17.39 -0.40 -12.45
C ASP A 103 -17.72 -1.90 -12.65
N GLU A 104 -18.68 -2.18 -13.52
CA GLU A 104 -19.14 -3.56 -13.77
C GLU A 104 -18.05 -4.47 -14.36
N ALA A 105 -17.13 -3.93 -15.17
CA ALA A 105 -16.03 -4.72 -15.72
C ALA A 105 -15.06 -5.15 -14.62
N ALA A 106 -14.79 -4.26 -13.65
CA ALA A 106 -14.01 -4.54 -12.46
C ALA A 106 -14.69 -5.54 -11.53
N LYS A 107 -15.99 -5.37 -11.24
CA LYS A 107 -16.76 -6.36 -10.46
C LYS A 107 -16.69 -7.74 -11.09
N GLN A 108 -16.90 -7.86 -12.41
CA GLN A 108 -16.82 -9.13 -13.13
C GLN A 108 -15.41 -9.74 -13.09
N THR A 109 -14.38 -8.92 -13.30
CA THR A 109 -12.98 -9.39 -13.25
C THR A 109 -12.62 -9.91 -11.86
N LEU A 110 -12.98 -9.17 -10.81
CA LEU A 110 -12.72 -9.54 -9.43
C LEU A 110 -13.50 -10.79 -9.00
N GLN A 111 -14.76 -10.92 -9.44
CA GLN A 111 -15.55 -12.15 -9.25
C GLN A 111 -14.89 -13.35 -9.96
N ALA A 112 -14.42 -13.18 -11.20
CA ALA A 112 -13.76 -14.24 -11.95
C ALA A 112 -12.44 -14.70 -11.31
N LEU A 113 -11.71 -13.81 -10.63
CA LEU A 113 -10.50 -14.16 -9.87
C LEU A 113 -10.82 -14.92 -8.58
N GLU A 114 -11.93 -14.58 -7.92
CA GLU A 114 -12.43 -15.27 -6.73
C GLU A 114 -13.00 -16.67 -7.04
N ASP A 115 -13.69 -16.81 -8.19
CA ASP A 115 -14.22 -18.09 -8.68
C ASP A 115 -13.19 -18.91 -9.46
N GLY A 116 -12.06 -18.30 -9.80
CA GLY A 116 -10.98 -18.90 -10.58
C GLY A 116 -10.21 -19.99 -9.82
N PRO A 117 -9.23 -20.64 -10.48
CA PRO A 117 -8.53 -21.80 -9.93
C PRO A 117 -7.73 -21.51 -8.65
N ASP A 118 -7.26 -20.28 -8.49
CA ASP A 118 -6.50 -19.84 -7.31
C ASP A 118 -7.42 -19.38 -6.17
N HIS A 119 -8.73 -19.20 -6.43
CA HIS A 119 -9.73 -18.72 -5.49
C HIS A 119 -9.25 -17.49 -4.71
N LEU A 120 -8.86 -16.42 -5.41
CA LEU A 120 -8.20 -15.29 -4.77
C LEU A 120 -9.13 -14.57 -3.77
N LYS A 121 -8.57 -14.17 -2.63
CA LYS A 121 -9.21 -13.34 -1.60
C LYS A 121 -8.45 -12.04 -1.44
N LEU A 122 -9.17 -10.96 -1.13
CA LEU A 122 -8.57 -9.65 -0.90
C LEU A 122 -8.05 -9.55 0.53
N VAL A 123 -6.83 -9.05 0.69
CA VAL A 123 -6.30 -8.57 1.96
C VAL A 123 -6.02 -7.08 1.84
N ARG A 124 -6.75 -6.28 2.61
CA ARG A 124 -6.55 -4.83 2.63
C ARG A 124 -5.25 -4.50 3.33
N VAL A 125 -4.56 -3.51 2.81
CA VAL A 125 -3.31 -2.99 3.36
C VAL A 125 -3.56 -1.55 3.77
N ARG A 126 -2.99 -1.11 4.89
CA ARG A 126 -3.17 0.28 5.36
C ARG A 126 -2.61 1.27 4.34
N GLY A 127 -3.35 2.36 4.11
CA GLY A 127 -2.95 3.48 3.24
C GLY A 127 -1.97 4.45 3.91
N ASP A 128 -0.80 3.99 4.32
CA ASP A 128 0.22 4.76 5.06
C ASP A 128 1.44 5.16 4.20
N GLY A 129 1.35 5.03 2.88
CA GLY A 129 2.48 5.26 1.96
C GLY A 129 3.43 4.06 1.82
N HIS A 130 3.24 2.99 2.60
CA HIS A 130 4.02 1.75 2.52
C HIS A 130 3.29 0.60 1.81
N CYS A 131 2.06 0.84 1.34
CA CYS A 131 1.15 -0.19 0.83
C CYS A 131 1.77 -1.17 -0.18
N LEU A 132 2.53 -0.72 -1.17
CA LEU A 132 3.19 -1.63 -2.13
C LEU A 132 4.14 -2.62 -1.44
N PHE A 133 5.10 -2.08 -0.68
CA PHE A 133 6.13 -2.88 -0.02
C PHE A 133 5.51 -3.80 1.04
N ARG A 134 4.51 -3.29 1.78
CA ARG A 134 3.79 -4.07 2.77
C ARG A 134 2.97 -5.19 2.13
N ALA A 135 2.32 -4.94 0.99
CA ALA A 135 1.59 -5.96 0.23
C ALA A 135 2.53 -7.07 -0.28
N ILE A 136 3.71 -6.72 -0.79
CA ILE A 136 4.72 -7.72 -1.23
C ILE A 136 5.23 -8.54 -0.04
N ALA A 137 5.60 -7.89 1.06
CA ALA A 137 6.04 -8.59 2.28
C ALA A 137 4.95 -9.55 2.79
N ALA A 138 3.72 -9.06 2.90
CA ALA A 138 2.56 -9.83 3.34
C ALA A 138 2.22 -10.98 2.38
N SER A 139 2.37 -10.78 1.06
CA SER A 139 2.15 -11.84 0.08
C SER A 139 3.06 -13.04 0.33
N LEU A 140 4.36 -12.77 0.46
CA LEU A 140 5.35 -13.82 0.66
C LEU A 140 5.13 -14.52 2.00
N THR A 141 4.92 -13.77 3.08
CA THR A 141 4.77 -14.36 4.42
C THR A 141 3.45 -15.10 4.59
N LEU A 142 2.31 -14.52 4.21
CA LEU A 142 0.99 -15.15 4.40
C LEU A 142 0.79 -16.35 3.48
N THR A 143 1.28 -16.30 2.23
CA THR A 143 1.21 -17.46 1.33
C THR A 143 1.97 -18.66 1.91
N ALA A 144 3.16 -18.42 2.47
CA ALA A 144 3.96 -19.47 3.10
C ALA A 144 3.38 -19.94 4.44
N ALA A 145 2.88 -19.01 5.25
CA ALA A 145 2.29 -19.31 6.56
C ALA A 145 1.04 -20.17 6.43
N TRP A 146 0.10 -19.76 5.57
CA TRP A 146 -1.17 -20.44 5.49
C TRP A 146 -1.07 -21.69 4.59
N GLY A 147 -0.26 -21.66 3.52
CA GLY A 147 -0.04 -22.81 2.63
C GLY A 147 0.66 -24.03 3.27
N GLY A 148 0.95 -23.97 4.57
CA GLY A 148 1.48 -25.07 5.37
C GLY A 148 2.96 -25.37 5.12
N SER A 149 3.43 -26.52 5.63
CA SER A 149 4.85 -26.89 5.61
C SER A 149 5.47 -26.87 4.21
N ARG A 150 4.73 -27.30 3.19
CA ARG A 150 5.24 -27.33 1.81
C ARG A 150 5.47 -25.91 1.25
N ALA A 151 4.52 -25.00 1.47
CA ALA A 151 4.66 -23.61 1.01
C ALA A 151 5.78 -22.88 1.77
N PHE A 152 5.86 -23.11 3.08
CA PHE A 152 6.95 -22.61 3.93
C PHE A 152 8.33 -23.09 3.44
N GLU A 153 8.50 -24.40 3.22
CA GLU A 153 9.76 -24.98 2.75
C GLU A 153 10.12 -24.48 1.34
N ALA A 154 9.14 -24.37 0.45
CA ALA A 154 9.33 -23.83 -0.90
C ALA A 154 9.83 -22.38 -0.85
N LEU A 155 9.22 -21.53 -0.02
CA LEU A 155 9.67 -20.15 0.14
C LEU A 155 11.06 -20.09 0.80
N GLN A 156 11.33 -20.89 1.83
CA GLN A 156 12.65 -20.92 2.46
C GLN A 156 13.75 -21.34 1.47
N SER A 157 13.49 -22.38 0.66
CA SER A 157 14.40 -22.83 -0.39
C SER A 157 14.61 -21.73 -1.43
N HIS A 158 13.54 -21.06 -1.87
CA HIS A 158 13.62 -19.91 -2.78
C HIS A 158 14.52 -18.82 -2.21
N LEU A 159 14.26 -18.37 -0.97
CA LEU A 159 15.05 -17.33 -0.30
C LEU A 159 16.51 -17.72 -0.10
N GLN A 160 16.80 -19.01 0.12
CA GLN A 160 18.19 -19.52 0.19
C GLN A 160 18.89 -19.52 -1.17
N SER A 161 18.14 -19.66 -2.27
CA SER A 161 18.69 -19.65 -3.63
C SER A 161 19.04 -18.25 -4.14
N LEU A 162 18.54 -17.20 -3.49
CA LEU A 162 18.81 -15.81 -3.88
C LEU A 162 20.24 -15.41 -3.53
N SER A 163 21.03 -15.12 -4.57
CA SER A 163 22.41 -14.64 -4.45
C SER A 163 22.54 -13.11 -4.42
N GLU A 164 21.46 -12.39 -4.73
CA GLU A 164 21.49 -10.93 -4.80
C GLU A 164 21.81 -10.32 -3.44
N ARG A 165 22.84 -9.47 -3.39
CA ARG A 165 23.30 -8.85 -2.13
C ARG A 165 22.24 -7.92 -1.55
N CYS A 166 21.52 -7.20 -2.40
CA CYS A 166 20.45 -6.30 -1.98
C CYS A 166 19.26 -7.06 -1.37
N ALA A 167 19.06 -8.34 -1.71
CA ALA A 167 17.97 -9.16 -1.18
C ALA A 167 18.20 -9.65 0.26
N GLN A 168 19.44 -9.63 0.78
CA GLN A 168 19.78 -10.26 2.06
C GLN A 168 19.02 -9.68 3.26
N ARG A 169 18.78 -8.36 3.27
CA ARG A 169 17.98 -7.71 4.32
C ARG A 169 16.52 -8.16 4.26
N VAL A 170 15.95 -8.26 3.05
CA VAL A 170 14.58 -8.74 2.83
C VAL A 170 14.46 -10.19 3.31
N ILE A 171 15.41 -11.05 2.95
CA ILE A 171 15.44 -12.45 3.37
C ILE A 171 15.44 -12.56 4.90
N ALA A 172 16.27 -11.76 5.58
CA ALA A 172 16.31 -11.74 7.03
C ALA A 172 14.97 -11.30 7.65
N SER A 173 14.36 -10.22 7.15
CA SER A 173 13.06 -9.74 7.63
C SER A 173 11.91 -10.72 7.37
N ILE A 174 11.85 -11.34 6.19
CA ILE A 174 10.84 -12.34 5.86
C ILE A 174 10.99 -13.58 6.75
N ARG A 175 12.22 -14.03 7.02
CA ARG A 175 12.48 -15.14 7.94
C ARG A 175 12.11 -14.82 9.38
N ASP A 176 12.37 -13.61 9.85
CA ASP A 176 11.95 -13.20 11.19
C ASP A 176 10.41 -13.27 11.34
N MET A 177 9.67 -12.82 10.32
CA MET A 177 8.21 -12.90 10.31
C MET A 177 7.67 -14.33 10.15
N LEU A 178 8.37 -15.21 9.47
CA LEU A 178 7.96 -16.61 9.31
C LEU A 178 8.35 -17.51 10.50
N GLY A 179 9.32 -17.08 11.30
CA GLY A 179 9.92 -17.92 12.32
C GLY A 179 10.72 -19.09 11.71
N ARG A 180 10.97 -20.10 12.54
CA ARG A 180 11.87 -21.22 12.23
C ARG A 180 11.18 -22.40 11.58
N ASN A 181 9.86 -22.49 11.70
CA ASN A 181 9.06 -23.62 11.20
C ASN A 181 7.63 -23.17 10.84
N ALA A 182 6.90 -24.04 10.15
CA ALA A 182 5.54 -23.76 9.69
C ALA A 182 4.54 -23.47 10.84
N THR A 183 4.75 -24.03 12.03
CA THR A 183 3.88 -23.75 13.19
C THR A 183 4.09 -22.32 13.69
N GLU A 184 5.35 -21.85 13.75
CA GLU A 184 5.66 -20.47 14.09
C GLU A 184 5.17 -19.49 13.01
N ALA A 185 5.14 -19.91 11.75
CA ALA A 185 4.64 -19.10 10.64
C ALA A 185 3.15 -18.74 10.77
N ALA A 186 2.36 -19.47 11.57
CA ALA A 186 0.97 -19.11 11.86
C ALA A 186 0.84 -17.72 12.52
N ASN A 187 1.89 -17.23 13.18
CA ASN A 187 1.94 -15.88 13.78
C ASN A 187 2.30 -14.78 12.77
N ALA A 188 2.50 -15.10 11.49
CA ALA A 188 2.91 -14.12 10.48
C ALA A 188 1.93 -12.94 10.37
N ALA A 189 0.63 -13.18 10.51
CA ALA A 189 -0.38 -12.11 10.48
C ALA A 189 -0.25 -11.13 11.66
N GLU A 190 0.16 -11.63 12.84
CA GLU A 190 0.45 -10.81 14.01
C GLU A 190 1.70 -9.96 13.76
N PHE A 191 2.80 -10.56 13.28
CA PHE A 191 4.03 -9.82 12.99
C PHE A 191 3.91 -8.82 11.84
N LEU A 192 3.02 -9.04 10.88
CA LEU A 192 2.69 -8.05 9.85
C LEU A 192 1.92 -6.84 10.40
N ASN A 193 1.25 -7.00 11.53
CA ASN A 193 0.53 -5.92 12.21
C ASN A 193 1.34 -5.30 13.36
N ASP A 194 2.40 -5.96 13.82
CA ASP A 194 3.43 -5.36 14.65
C ASP A 194 4.15 -4.23 13.88
N GLU A 195 4.21 -3.06 14.50
CA GLU A 195 4.71 -1.84 13.86
C GLU A 195 6.19 -1.96 13.49
N GLU A 196 7.02 -2.35 14.44
CA GLU A 196 8.46 -2.42 14.28
C GLU A 196 8.85 -3.45 13.21
N LYS A 197 8.29 -4.66 13.29
CA LYS A 197 8.60 -5.73 12.33
C LYS A 197 8.09 -5.43 10.93
N SER A 198 6.86 -4.94 10.82
CA SER A 198 6.25 -4.65 9.52
C SER A 198 6.97 -3.50 8.83
N ASP A 199 7.37 -2.46 9.56
CA ASP A 199 8.10 -1.32 9.00
C ASP A 199 9.57 -1.66 8.71
N ALA A 200 10.20 -2.54 9.50
CA ALA A 200 11.52 -3.10 9.18
C ALA A 200 11.51 -3.89 7.85
N ALA A 201 10.48 -4.70 7.60
CA ALA A 201 10.32 -5.43 6.33
C ALA A 201 10.11 -4.47 5.14
N VAL A 202 9.31 -3.43 5.32
CA VAL A 202 9.12 -2.37 4.32
C VAL A 202 10.45 -1.65 4.02
N ALA A 203 11.20 -1.26 5.04
CA ALA A 203 12.49 -0.60 4.88
C ALA A 203 13.51 -1.49 4.16
N ALA A 204 13.52 -2.80 4.46
CA ALA A 204 14.35 -3.77 3.78
C ALA A 204 13.99 -3.88 2.29
N LEU A 205 12.71 -3.93 1.94
CA LEU A 205 12.26 -3.97 0.54
C LEU A 205 12.58 -2.65 -0.20
N ARG A 206 12.38 -1.49 0.43
CA ARG A 206 12.77 -0.20 -0.15
C ARG A 206 14.26 -0.15 -0.48
N THR A 207 15.08 -0.54 0.49
CA THR A 207 16.55 -0.60 0.29
C THR A 207 16.90 -1.59 -0.83
N CYS A 208 16.27 -2.76 -0.86
CA CYS A 208 16.52 -3.75 -1.89
C CYS A 208 16.20 -3.21 -3.29
N ALA A 209 15.05 -2.56 -3.45
CA ALA A 209 14.65 -1.94 -4.70
C ALA A 209 15.66 -0.85 -5.14
N THR A 210 16.00 0.08 -4.25
CA THR A 210 16.91 1.20 -4.59
C THR A 210 18.34 0.73 -4.86
N ASP A 211 18.84 -0.24 -4.11
CA ASP A 211 20.16 -0.84 -4.36
C ASP A 211 20.19 -1.60 -5.69
N TYR A 212 19.12 -2.32 -6.03
CA TYR A 212 19.02 -2.99 -7.32
C TYR A 212 18.97 -1.98 -8.48
N MET A 213 18.19 -0.91 -8.33
CA MET A 213 18.14 0.18 -9.32
C MET A 213 19.52 0.85 -9.52
N ARG A 214 20.25 1.12 -8.43
CA ARG A 214 21.63 1.66 -8.49
C ARG A 214 22.62 0.72 -9.16
N GLN A 215 22.47 -0.59 -8.99
CA GLN A 215 23.33 -1.56 -9.68
C GLN A 215 23.03 -1.62 -11.18
N HIS A 216 21.85 -1.17 -11.61
CA HIS A 216 21.36 -1.28 -12.98
C HIS A 216 20.92 0.08 -13.54
N VAL A 217 21.74 1.12 -13.34
CA VAL A 217 21.44 2.52 -13.69
C VAL A 217 20.94 2.67 -15.12
N ASP A 218 21.56 2.01 -16.10
CA ASP A 218 21.18 2.14 -17.50
C ASP A 218 19.71 1.76 -17.78
N ARG A 219 19.19 0.79 -17.02
CA ARG A 219 17.79 0.34 -17.10
C ARG A 219 16.84 1.33 -16.43
N PHE A 220 17.23 1.89 -15.30
CA PHE A 220 16.35 2.71 -14.44
C PHE A 220 16.53 4.23 -14.61
N ARG A 221 17.48 4.69 -15.41
CA ARG A 221 17.75 6.14 -15.60
C ARG A 221 16.53 6.95 -16.10
N LEU A 222 15.59 6.30 -16.80
CA LEU A 222 14.38 6.94 -17.33
C LEU A 222 13.18 6.85 -16.38
N CYS A 223 13.32 6.16 -15.25
CA CYS A 223 12.26 6.02 -14.25
C CYS A 223 12.05 7.29 -13.40
N CYS A 224 12.91 8.30 -13.57
CA CYS A 224 12.96 9.49 -12.73
C CYS A 224 12.67 10.73 -13.58
N ASP A 225 11.57 11.42 -13.29
CA ASP A 225 11.16 12.64 -14.02
C ASP A 225 12.23 13.76 -13.95
N SER A 226 13.02 13.79 -12.87
CA SER A 226 14.12 14.76 -12.68
C SER A 226 15.43 14.38 -13.36
N GLY A 227 15.53 13.19 -13.97
CA GLY A 227 16.76 12.69 -14.60
C GLY A 227 17.89 12.32 -13.63
N ASN A 228 17.68 12.39 -12.31
CA ASN A 228 18.64 11.97 -11.30
C ASN A 228 18.15 10.75 -10.52
N LEU A 229 18.63 9.56 -10.91
CA LEU A 229 18.30 8.30 -10.25
C LEU A 229 18.77 8.26 -8.79
N GLU A 230 19.87 8.92 -8.45
CA GLU A 230 20.38 8.88 -7.08
C GLU A 230 19.48 9.67 -6.12
N GLU A 231 19.02 10.86 -6.54
CA GLU A 231 18.03 11.63 -5.77
C GLU A 231 16.71 10.86 -5.60
N TYR A 232 16.26 10.17 -6.66
CA TYR A 232 15.09 9.31 -6.60
C TYR A 232 15.27 8.17 -5.58
N CYS A 233 16.39 7.45 -5.64
CA CYS A 233 16.73 6.36 -4.73
C CYS A 233 16.93 6.82 -3.28
N ALA A 234 17.53 7.99 -3.06
CA ALA A 234 17.67 8.59 -1.74
C ALA A 234 16.29 8.87 -1.13
N ARG A 235 15.42 9.59 -1.85
CA ARG A 235 14.04 9.88 -1.42
C ARG A 235 13.23 8.63 -1.12
N MET A 236 13.36 7.58 -1.95
CA MET A 236 12.67 6.31 -1.73
C MET A 236 13.12 5.58 -0.46
N SER A 237 14.39 5.77 -0.06
CA SER A 237 15.01 5.16 1.12
C SER A 237 14.72 5.96 2.40
N GLU A 238 14.59 7.28 2.31
CA GLU A 238 14.39 8.21 3.44
C GLU A 238 12.97 8.19 4.04
N MET A 239 12.03 7.50 3.40
CA MET A 239 10.65 7.33 3.90
C MET A 239 10.52 6.45 5.16
N SER A 240 11.62 6.14 5.84
CA SER A 240 11.56 5.62 7.22
C SER A 240 11.12 6.73 8.18
N SER A 241 10.41 6.36 9.23
CA SER A 241 9.70 7.20 10.23
C SER A 241 10.47 8.35 10.89
N GLU A 242 11.76 8.55 10.59
CA GLU A 242 12.64 9.51 11.24
C GLU A 242 12.91 10.79 10.41
N SER A 243 12.47 10.88 9.15
CA SER A 243 12.73 12.07 8.32
C SER A 243 11.73 13.22 8.59
N PRO A 244 12.20 14.43 8.95
CA PRO A 244 11.34 15.58 9.23
C PRO A 244 10.67 16.18 7.98
N THR A 245 11.11 15.79 6.78
CA THR A 245 10.49 16.14 5.51
C THR A 245 9.65 14.96 5.00
N PHE A 246 8.43 14.83 5.52
CA PHE A 246 7.49 13.80 5.07
C PHE A 246 6.98 14.12 3.67
N SER A 247 7.73 13.73 2.65
CA SER A 247 7.21 13.62 1.28
C SER A 247 6.97 12.14 1.00
N PRO A 248 5.70 11.69 0.92
CA PRO A 248 5.40 10.28 0.75
C PRO A 248 5.94 9.76 -0.60
N ALA A 249 7.00 8.96 -0.54
CA ALA A 249 7.59 8.31 -1.70
C ALA A 249 6.89 6.96 -1.95
N TYR A 250 5.72 7.04 -2.59
CA TYR A 250 4.94 5.86 -2.97
C TYR A 250 5.74 4.96 -3.92
N GLY A 251 5.70 3.65 -3.67
CA GLY A 251 6.26 2.69 -4.62
C GLY A 251 5.40 2.61 -5.88
N GLY A 252 6.05 2.51 -7.02
CA GLY A 252 5.42 2.43 -8.33
C GLY A 252 5.98 1.30 -9.19
N HIS A 253 5.86 1.45 -10.50
CA HIS A 253 6.27 0.42 -11.47
C HIS A 253 7.77 0.07 -11.35
N SER A 254 8.63 1.08 -11.20
CA SER A 254 10.08 0.91 -11.11
C SER A 254 10.50 0.02 -9.94
N GLU A 255 9.89 0.24 -8.76
CA GLU A 255 10.12 -0.58 -7.57
C GLU A 255 9.66 -2.03 -7.78
N ILE A 256 8.50 -2.23 -8.42
CA ILE A 256 7.97 -3.58 -8.68
C ILE A 256 8.90 -4.34 -9.63
N VAL A 257 9.37 -3.69 -10.70
CA VAL A 257 10.36 -4.27 -11.61
C VAL A 257 11.64 -4.61 -10.85
N ALA A 258 12.18 -3.67 -10.07
CA ALA A 258 13.41 -3.90 -9.31
C ALA A 258 13.28 -5.06 -8.32
N LEU A 259 12.16 -5.13 -7.58
CA LEU A 259 11.90 -6.21 -6.62
C LEU A 259 11.62 -7.55 -7.29
N SER A 260 10.89 -7.56 -8.40
CA SER A 260 10.62 -8.77 -9.18
C SER A 260 11.92 -9.44 -9.62
N GLU A 261 12.88 -8.65 -10.07
CA GLU A 261 14.19 -9.15 -10.51
C GLU A 261 15.09 -9.51 -9.33
N ALA A 262 15.24 -8.60 -8.34
CA ALA A 262 16.12 -8.79 -7.19
C ALA A 262 15.72 -9.99 -6.32
N LEU A 263 14.42 -10.18 -6.12
CA LEU A 263 13.87 -11.28 -5.31
C LEU A 263 13.50 -12.50 -6.16
N ARG A 264 13.67 -12.41 -7.48
CA ARG A 264 13.21 -13.39 -8.47
C ARG A 264 11.79 -13.84 -8.16
N ILE A 265 10.86 -12.90 -8.08
CA ILE A 265 9.43 -13.14 -7.85
C ILE A 265 8.63 -12.69 -9.08
N ARG A 266 7.51 -13.36 -9.35
CA ARG A 266 6.54 -12.92 -10.35
C ARG A 266 5.49 -12.05 -9.69
N VAL A 267 5.00 -11.05 -10.41
CA VAL A 267 3.99 -10.12 -9.90
C VAL A 267 2.87 -9.98 -10.92
N GLU A 268 1.63 -10.20 -10.50
CA GLU A 268 0.42 -9.93 -11.28
C GLU A 268 -0.36 -8.80 -10.61
N ILE A 269 -0.66 -7.75 -11.36
CA ILE A 269 -1.33 -6.54 -10.86
C ILE A 269 -2.64 -6.38 -11.61
N VAL A 270 -3.76 -6.39 -10.89
CA VAL A 270 -5.08 -6.05 -11.41
C VAL A 270 -5.36 -4.59 -11.08
N ASP A 271 -5.47 -3.74 -12.09
CA ASP A 271 -5.54 -2.28 -11.91
C ASP A 271 -6.97 -1.74 -12.07
N CYS A 272 -7.64 -1.58 -10.92
CA CYS A 272 -8.97 -1.01 -10.79
C CYS A 272 -8.96 0.53 -10.63
N SER A 273 -7.87 1.21 -11.01
CA SER A 273 -7.75 2.67 -10.88
C SER A 273 -8.44 3.48 -11.98
N GLY A 274 -8.96 2.82 -13.01
CA GLY A 274 -9.60 3.48 -14.15
C GLY A 274 -11.07 3.80 -13.89
N SER A 275 -11.50 5.03 -14.20
CA SER A 275 -12.90 5.49 -14.13
C SER A 275 -13.57 5.55 -15.51
N MET A 276 -12.99 4.91 -16.53
CA MET A 276 -13.47 5.01 -17.91
C MET A 276 -14.09 3.69 -18.33
N GLU A 277 -15.10 3.76 -19.21
CA GLU A 277 -15.76 2.64 -19.93
C GLU A 277 -14.75 1.75 -20.68
N LYS A 278 -13.88 1.06 -19.95
CA LYS A 278 -12.99 0.06 -20.50
C LYS A 278 -13.75 -1.25 -20.45
N SER A 279 -13.79 -1.95 -21.58
CA SER A 279 -14.40 -3.27 -21.66
C SER A 279 -13.67 -4.33 -20.81
N ALA A 280 -12.47 -4.02 -20.31
CA ALA A 280 -11.69 -4.92 -19.45
C ALA A 280 -10.79 -4.13 -18.49
N VAL A 281 -10.58 -4.70 -17.30
CA VAL A 281 -9.61 -4.21 -16.31
C VAL A 281 -8.19 -4.51 -16.81
N PRO A 282 -7.28 -3.54 -16.83
CA PRO A 282 -5.88 -3.80 -17.15
C PRO A 282 -5.23 -4.75 -16.13
N THR A 283 -4.57 -5.78 -16.64
CA THR A 283 -3.71 -6.67 -15.85
C THR A 283 -2.27 -6.56 -16.32
N TYR A 284 -1.34 -6.33 -15.40
CA TYR A 284 0.08 -6.25 -15.67
C TYR A 284 0.80 -7.45 -15.06
N ARG A 285 1.68 -8.08 -15.83
CA ARG A 285 2.49 -9.22 -15.38
C ARG A 285 3.97 -8.87 -15.46
N LEU A 286 4.68 -9.14 -14.38
CA LEU A 286 6.12 -8.95 -14.27
C LEU A 286 6.80 -10.27 -13.89
N GLY A 287 8.00 -10.47 -14.43
CA GLY A 287 8.76 -11.69 -14.18
C GLY A 287 8.30 -12.90 -15.01
N GLU A 288 7.56 -12.72 -16.10
CA GLU A 288 7.11 -13.85 -16.96
C GLU A 288 8.25 -14.69 -17.54
N HIS A 289 9.46 -14.11 -17.62
CA HIS A 289 10.68 -14.81 -18.03
C HIS A 289 11.27 -15.70 -16.93
N LEU A 290 10.78 -15.61 -15.69
CA LEU A 290 11.21 -16.42 -14.56
C LEU A 290 10.56 -17.82 -14.62
N PRO A 291 11.19 -18.86 -14.04
CA PRO A 291 10.63 -20.20 -14.01
C PRO A 291 9.25 -20.28 -13.37
N SER A 292 8.43 -21.24 -13.79
CA SER A 292 7.06 -21.42 -13.25
C SER A 292 7.00 -21.77 -11.76
N GLY A 293 8.10 -22.25 -11.17
CA GLY A 293 8.24 -22.53 -9.74
C GLY A 293 8.58 -21.31 -8.87
N THR A 294 8.79 -20.15 -9.48
CA THR A 294 9.06 -18.89 -8.77
C THR A 294 7.81 -18.41 -8.02
N PRO A 295 7.96 -17.90 -6.77
CA PRO A 295 6.85 -17.30 -6.02
C PRO A 295 6.09 -16.25 -6.83
N MET A 296 4.77 -16.27 -6.72
CA MET A 296 3.86 -15.35 -7.37
C MET A 296 3.24 -14.41 -6.33
N VAL A 297 3.22 -13.12 -6.62
CA VAL A 297 2.58 -12.07 -5.82
C VAL A 297 1.43 -11.49 -6.62
N TYR A 298 0.22 -11.54 -6.08
CA TYR A 298 -0.97 -10.95 -6.69
C TYR A 298 -1.32 -9.63 -5.99
N LEU A 299 -1.39 -8.54 -6.74
CA LEU A 299 -1.69 -7.21 -6.23
C LEU A 299 -2.97 -6.69 -6.88
N LEU A 300 -3.78 -6.00 -6.09
CA LEU A 300 -4.89 -5.19 -6.58
C LEU A 300 -4.53 -3.72 -6.40
N ARG A 301 -4.63 -2.93 -7.46
CA ARG A 301 -4.35 -1.50 -7.42
C ARG A 301 -5.65 -0.70 -7.56
N LYS A 302 -5.89 0.24 -6.65
CA LYS A 302 -6.97 1.25 -6.74
C LYS A 302 -6.37 2.65 -6.51
N GLY A 303 -6.33 3.46 -7.57
CA GLY A 303 -5.63 4.75 -7.57
C GLY A 303 -4.11 4.59 -7.41
N LEU A 304 -3.58 5.13 -6.32
CA LEU A 304 -2.16 4.99 -5.94
C LEU A 304 -1.94 3.92 -4.86
N HIS A 305 -3.00 3.23 -4.45
CA HIS A 305 -2.97 2.30 -3.33
C HIS A 305 -2.94 0.85 -3.81
N TYR A 306 -2.15 0.02 -3.13
CA TYR A 306 -2.04 -1.41 -3.39
C TYR A 306 -2.62 -2.22 -2.24
N HIS A 307 -3.47 -3.17 -2.59
CA HIS A 307 -3.89 -4.27 -1.75
C HIS A 307 -3.24 -5.57 -2.22
N LEU A 308 -3.26 -6.57 -1.36
CA LEU A 308 -2.78 -7.92 -1.64
C LEU A 308 -3.97 -8.81 -2.02
N MET A 309 -3.77 -9.71 -2.98
CA MET A 309 -4.67 -10.84 -3.20
C MET A 309 -3.94 -12.14 -2.83
N LEU A 310 -4.60 -13.00 -2.05
CA LEU A 310 -4.04 -14.28 -1.61
C LEU A 310 -4.86 -15.44 -2.16
N PRO A 311 -4.24 -16.54 -2.61
CA PRO A 311 -4.97 -17.76 -2.95
C PRO A 311 -5.71 -18.31 -1.73
N ALA A 312 -6.99 -18.68 -1.86
CA ALA A 312 -7.73 -19.31 -0.75
C ALA A 312 -7.17 -20.68 -0.37
N GLN A 313 -6.42 -21.34 -1.27
CA GLN A 313 -5.64 -22.54 -0.95
C GLN A 313 -4.62 -22.30 0.16
N ALA A 314 -4.23 -21.04 0.38
CA ALA A 314 -3.40 -20.66 1.49
C ALA A 314 -4.19 -20.83 2.81
N GLU A 315 -5.48 -20.50 2.92
CA GLU A 315 -6.22 -20.49 4.21
C GLU A 315 -6.49 -21.88 4.87
N GLY A 316 -5.82 -22.94 4.42
CA GLY A 316 -6.07 -24.32 4.90
C GLY A 316 -7.39 -24.90 4.40
N ASP A 317 -8.13 -24.15 3.57
CA ASP A 317 -9.27 -24.66 2.83
C ASP A 317 -8.77 -25.62 1.76
N ARG A 318 -9.15 -26.88 1.96
CA ARG A 318 -8.73 -28.06 1.22
C ARG A 318 -8.65 -27.80 -0.27
N ILE A 319 -7.44 -27.86 -0.82
CA ILE A 319 -7.24 -28.30 -2.19
C ILE A 319 -7.87 -29.71 -2.24
N ALA A 320 -9.06 -29.81 -2.84
CA ALA A 320 -9.50 -31.11 -3.34
C ALA A 320 -8.36 -31.59 -4.23
N GLU A 321 -7.72 -32.71 -3.84
CA GLU A 321 -6.62 -33.27 -4.61
C GLU A 321 -7.02 -33.27 -6.09
N PRO A 322 -6.13 -32.82 -7.01
CA PRO A 322 -6.43 -32.89 -8.42
C PRO A 322 -6.85 -34.32 -8.69
N THR A 323 -8.11 -34.49 -9.10
CA THR A 323 -8.65 -35.79 -9.44
C THR A 323 -7.79 -36.24 -10.60
N VAL A 324 -6.83 -37.12 -10.32
CA VAL A 324 -6.01 -37.71 -11.36
C VAL A 324 -7.01 -38.39 -12.28
N ALA A 325 -7.26 -37.79 -13.43
CA ALA A 325 -8.05 -38.42 -14.47
C ALA A 325 -7.31 -39.72 -14.79
N ASN A 326 -7.84 -40.83 -14.27
CA ASN A 326 -7.36 -42.15 -14.65
C ASN A 326 -7.53 -42.26 -16.17
N PRO A 327 -6.46 -42.59 -16.91
CA PRO A 327 -6.50 -42.70 -18.36
C PRO A 327 -7.45 -43.77 -18.86
#